data_AF-A0A6B8WD09-F1
#
_entry.id   AF-A0A6B8WD09-F1
#
_cell.length_a   1.000
_cell.length_b   1.000
_cell.length_c   1.000
_cell.angle_alpha   90.00
_cell.angle_beta   90.00
_cell.angle_gamma   90.00
#
_symmetry.space_group_name_H-M   'P 1'
#
loop_
_entity.id
_entity.type
_entity.pdbx_description
1 polymer ?
#
loop_
_entity_poly.entity_id
_entity_poly.type
_entity_poly.pdbx_seq_one_letter_code
_entity_poly.pdbx_strand_id
1 'polypeptide(L)'
;MSLRVLKISAALTFATALTVGGATATAQTAPLQYTNAAGDVRCTFYPRAEGTHVLCVSDAPGSRAANPECNPPQALIPSLVINTRNETFTNCWNQGMDGTPQALQPGQSRNIGTKSVFADPAGGLVIWDNRNFQSLGYAGTGDLYGFSFTSGSSGS
;
A
#
# COMPACT_ATOMS: atom_id res chain seq x y z
N MET A 1 26.38 6.11 82.27
CA MET A 1 26.86 5.50 81.01
C MET A 1 25.61 5.29 80.15
N SER A 2 25.35 5.90 79.00
CA SER A 2 26.14 6.72 78.07
C SER A 2 25.16 7.52 77.19
N LEU A 3 25.46 8.78 76.88
CA LEU A 3 24.81 9.54 75.80
C LEU A 3 25.15 8.90 74.44
N ARG A 4 24.27 9.04 73.44
CA ARG A 4 24.58 9.54 72.07
C ARG A 4 23.35 9.40 71.15
N VAL A 5 22.74 10.49 70.67
CA VAL A 5 23.09 11.41 69.56
C VAL A 5 22.05 11.21 68.43
N LEU A 6 21.30 12.29 68.20
CA LEU A 6 20.38 12.53 67.10
C LEU A 6 21.14 12.52 65.76
N LYS A 7 20.67 11.81 64.75
CA LYS A 7 21.10 12.01 63.35
C LYS A 7 19.87 12.18 62.47
N ILE A 8 19.55 13.44 62.22
CA ILE A 8 18.63 13.90 61.17
C ILE A 8 19.41 13.76 59.85
N SER A 9 18.97 12.86 58.98
CA SER A 9 19.45 12.78 57.60
C SER A 9 18.35 13.33 56.69
N ALA A 10 18.49 14.62 56.36
CA ALA A 10 17.71 15.26 55.32
C ALA A 10 18.08 14.64 53.96
N ALA A 11 17.14 13.92 53.36
CA ALA A 11 17.26 13.47 51.97
C ALA A 11 16.54 14.51 51.09
N LEU A 12 17.32 15.37 50.42
CA LEU A 12 16.81 16.19 49.31
C LEU A 12 16.34 15.26 48.19
N THR A 13 15.04 15.17 47.97
CA THR A 13 14.47 14.53 46.79
C THR A 13 14.46 15.56 45.66
N PHE A 14 15.40 15.45 44.72
CA PHE A 14 15.34 16.19 43.46
C PHE A 14 14.18 15.63 42.62
N ALA A 15 13.10 16.39 42.50
CA ALA A 15 12.05 16.13 41.53
C ALA A 15 12.54 16.58 40.14
N THR A 16 13.10 15.64 39.38
CA THR A 16 13.32 15.81 37.94
C THR A 16 11.99 15.65 37.23
N ALA A 17 11.36 16.77 36.89
CA ALA A 17 10.24 16.82 35.96
C ALA A 17 10.74 16.39 34.57
N LEU A 18 10.58 15.10 34.27
CA LEU A 18 10.70 14.58 32.91
C LEU A 18 9.48 15.06 32.13
N THR A 19 9.62 16.18 31.42
CA THR A 19 8.72 16.53 30.33
C THR A 19 8.92 15.51 29.22
N VAL A 20 8.14 14.42 29.26
CA VAL A 20 8.00 13.50 28.14
C VAL A 20 7.29 14.27 27.04
N GLY A 21 8.07 14.96 26.21
CA GLY A 21 7.64 15.42 24.89
C GLY A 21 7.34 14.19 24.07
N GLY A 22 6.10 13.71 24.15
CA GLY A 22 5.60 12.62 23.34
C GLY A 22 5.67 13.03 21.87
N ALA A 23 6.71 12.57 21.19
CA ALA A 23 6.65 12.44 19.74
C ALA A 23 5.50 11.46 19.45
N THR A 24 4.38 11.99 18.96
CA THR A 24 3.27 11.18 18.48
C THR A 24 3.75 10.40 17.26
N ALA A 25 4.16 9.15 17.47
CA ALA A 25 4.38 8.22 16.37
C ALA A 25 3.03 8.03 15.66
N THR A 26 2.91 8.55 14.44
CA THR A 26 1.76 8.26 13.58
C THR A 26 1.84 6.78 13.20
N ALA A 27 0.90 5.98 13.69
CA ALA A 27 0.81 4.57 13.31
C ALA A 27 0.56 4.48 11.80
N GLN A 28 1.58 4.07 11.03
CA GLN A 28 1.41 3.73 9.62
C GLN A 28 0.47 2.52 9.54
N THR A 29 -0.65 2.68 8.83
CA THR A 29 -1.56 1.56 8.57
C THR A 29 -0.84 0.53 7.71
N ALA A 30 -0.94 -0.76 8.09
CA ALA A 30 -0.27 -1.84 7.39
C ALA A 30 -0.73 -1.94 5.91
N PRO A 31 0.15 -2.35 5.00
CA PRO A 31 -0.23 -2.63 3.61
C PRO A 31 -1.28 -3.75 3.52
N LEU A 32 -2.20 -3.62 2.58
CA LEU A 32 -3.25 -4.60 2.29
C LEU A 32 -3.01 -5.22 0.92
N GLN A 33 -2.87 -6.54 0.86
CA GLN A 33 -2.61 -7.25 -0.39
C GLN A 33 -3.81 -8.10 -0.81
N TYR A 34 -4.22 -7.93 -2.06
CA TYR A 34 -5.28 -8.73 -2.68
C TYR A 34 -4.74 -9.46 -3.90
N THR A 35 -5.27 -10.66 -4.14
CA THR A 35 -4.94 -11.45 -5.33
C THR A 35 -6.21 -11.85 -6.06
N ASN A 36 -6.10 -12.16 -7.35
CA ASN A 36 -7.15 -12.92 -8.02
C ASN A 36 -7.24 -14.35 -7.43
N ALA A 37 -8.21 -15.14 -7.91
CA ALA A 37 -8.41 -16.50 -7.43
C ALA A 37 -7.23 -17.45 -7.75
N ALA A 38 -6.49 -17.20 -8.84
CA ALA A 38 -5.32 -17.99 -9.22
C ALA A 38 -4.04 -17.63 -8.45
N GLY A 39 -3.99 -16.43 -7.84
CA GLY A 39 -2.85 -15.93 -7.07
C GLY A 39 -1.71 -15.31 -7.92
N ASP A 40 -1.84 -15.29 -9.24
CA ASP A 40 -0.82 -14.81 -10.18
C ASP A 40 -0.94 -13.31 -10.51
N VAL A 41 -2.13 -12.72 -10.30
CA VAL A 41 -2.35 -11.27 -10.32
C VAL A 41 -2.51 -10.79 -8.89
N ARG A 42 -1.71 -9.80 -8.49
CA ARG A 42 -1.65 -9.35 -7.10
C ARG A 42 -1.54 -7.83 -7.04
N CYS A 43 -2.27 -7.20 -6.12
CA CYS A 43 -2.20 -5.76 -5.86
C CYS A 43 -2.02 -5.49 -4.36
N THR A 44 -0.98 -4.73 -4.01
CA THR A 44 -0.79 -4.20 -2.65
C THR A 44 -1.18 -2.73 -2.59
N PHE A 45 -2.03 -2.42 -1.62
CA PHE A 45 -2.47 -1.08 -1.26
C PHE A 45 -1.65 -0.62 -0.07
N TYR A 46 -0.98 0.50 -0.24
CA TYR A 46 -0.15 1.17 0.76
C TYR A 46 -0.89 2.43 1.23
N PRO A 47 -1.61 2.38 2.36
CA PRO A 47 -2.21 3.59 2.92
C PRO A 47 -1.12 4.56 3.34
N ARG A 48 -1.21 5.81 2.89
CA ARG A 48 -0.35 6.92 3.30
C ARG A 48 -1.21 8.09 3.77
N ALA A 49 -0.59 9.07 4.43
CA ALA A 49 -1.31 10.23 4.95
C ALA A 49 -1.99 11.04 3.83
N GLU A 50 -1.34 11.13 2.68
CA GLU A 50 -1.77 11.88 1.50
C GLU A 50 -2.70 11.08 0.56
N GLY A 51 -2.88 9.78 0.77
CA GLY A 51 -3.71 8.92 -0.06
C GLY A 51 -3.23 7.48 -0.10
N THR A 52 -3.89 6.65 -0.91
CA THR A 52 -3.48 5.25 -1.09
C THR A 52 -2.60 5.12 -2.32
N HIS A 53 -1.40 4.57 -2.15
CA HIS A 53 -0.55 4.14 -3.26
C HIS A 53 -0.85 2.68 -3.57
N VAL A 54 -0.88 2.29 -4.84
CA VAL A 54 -1.16 0.91 -5.25
C VAL A 54 -0.04 0.41 -6.15
N LEU A 55 0.44 -0.79 -5.87
CA LEU A 55 1.31 -1.56 -6.75
C LEU A 55 0.59 -2.84 -7.11
N CYS A 56 0.38 -3.06 -8.40
CA CYS A 56 -0.10 -4.33 -8.93
C CYS A 56 1.00 -5.00 -9.74
N VAL A 57 1.06 -6.31 -9.69
CA VAL A 57 1.96 -7.14 -10.50
C VAL A 57 1.16 -8.28 -11.11
N SER A 58 1.54 -8.69 -12.32
CA SER A 58 0.98 -9.88 -12.96
C SER A 58 2.09 -10.84 -13.36
N ASP A 59 2.09 -12.00 -12.70
CA ASP A 59 2.95 -13.13 -13.03
C ASP A 59 2.16 -14.24 -13.75
N ALA A 60 0.99 -13.88 -14.29
CA ALA A 60 0.15 -14.80 -15.02
C ALA A 60 0.84 -15.29 -16.30
N PRO A 61 0.49 -16.51 -16.79
CA PRO A 61 1.03 -17.05 -18.01
C PRO A 61 0.80 -16.08 -19.20
N GLY A 62 1.90 -15.64 -19.83
CA GLY A 62 1.84 -14.74 -20.98
C GLY A 62 2.06 -13.26 -20.65
N SER A 63 1.93 -12.81 -19.39
CA SER A 63 2.15 -11.40 -19.03
C SER A 63 3.53 -10.88 -19.39
N ARG A 64 4.58 -11.68 -19.23
CA ARG A 64 5.95 -11.28 -19.60
C ARG A 64 6.19 -11.27 -21.11
N ALA A 65 5.47 -12.10 -21.86
CA ALA A 65 5.54 -12.09 -23.33
C ALA A 65 4.83 -10.85 -23.90
N ALA A 66 3.75 -10.40 -23.24
CA ALA A 66 3.03 -9.19 -23.60
C ALA A 66 3.75 -7.89 -23.19
N ASN A 67 4.72 -7.96 -22.26
CA ASN A 67 5.50 -6.82 -21.76
C ASN A 67 7.01 -7.10 -21.90
N PRO A 68 7.53 -7.15 -23.15
CA PRO A 68 8.91 -7.56 -23.44
C PRO A 68 9.99 -6.59 -22.91
N GLU A 69 9.61 -5.37 -22.54
CA GLU A 69 10.47 -4.37 -21.92
C GLU A 69 10.96 -4.79 -20.53
N CYS A 70 10.28 -5.73 -19.88
CA CYS A 70 10.71 -6.32 -18.61
C CYS A 70 11.81 -7.37 -18.82
N ASN A 71 13.06 -6.89 -18.98
CA ASN A 71 14.28 -7.65 -19.21
C ASN A 71 15.19 -7.71 -17.96
N PRO A 72 15.79 -8.87 -17.57
CA PRO A 72 15.70 -10.20 -18.18
C PRO A 72 14.30 -10.79 -18.22
N PRO A 73 13.92 -11.52 -19.30
CA PRO A 73 12.72 -12.35 -19.29
C PRO A 73 12.75 -13.27 -18.08
N GLN A 74 11.63 -13.38 -17.38
CA GLN A 74 11.48 -14.15 -16.14
C GLN A 74 12.14 -13.57 -14.87
N ALA A 75 12.99 -12.55 -14.96
CA ALA A 75 13.56 -11.89 -13.78
C ALA A 75 12.68 -10.74 -13.27
N LEU A 76 11.99 -10.00 -14.16
CA LEU A 76 11.14 -8.86 -13.78
C LEU A 76 9.66 -9.11 -14.13
N ILE A 77 8.78 -8.90 -13.16
CA ILE A 77 7.34 -9.07 -13.28
C ILE A 77 6.74 -7.74 -13.76
N PRO A 78 5.94 -7.71 -14.83
CA PRO A 78 5.21 -6.53 -15.23
C PRO A 78 4.35 -5.98 -14.08
N SER A 79 4.32 -4.66 -13.95
CA SER A 79 3.67 -3.98 -12.83
C SER A 79 2.95 -2.71 -13.24
N LEU A 80 1.90 -2.39 -12.50
CA LEU A 80 1.14 -1.16 -12.57
C LEU A 80 1.24 -0.45 -11.23
N VAL A 81 1.69 0.79 -11.26
CA VAL A 81 1.78 1.67 -10.10
C VAL A 81 0.74 2.77 -10.23
N ILE A 82 -0.06 2.97 -9.18
CA ILE A 82 -1.02 4.06 -9.06
C ILE A 82 -0.62 4.89 -7.85
N ASN A 83 -0.20 6.12 -8.07
CA ASN A 83 0.21 6.98 -6.95
C ASN A 83 -1.00 7.56 -6.19
N THR A 84 -0.69 8.31 -5.13
CA THR A 84 -1.71 8.91 -4.25
C THR A 84 -2.54 9.99 -4.95
N ARG A 85 -2.09 10.50 -6.10
CA ARG A 85 -2.80 11.46 -6.98
C ARG A 85 -3.55 10.77 -8.12
N ASN A 86 -3.66 9.43 -8.10
CA ASN A 86 -4.26 8.62 -9.15
C ASN A 86 -3.52 8.63 -10.50
N GLU A 87 -2.27 9.11 -10.54
CA GLU A 87 -1.45 8.98 -11.75
C GLU A 87 -0.95 7.54 -11.87
N THR A 88 -0.90 7.04 -13.10
CA THR A 88 -0.60 5.63 -13.37
C THR A 88 0.66 5.44 -14.19
N PHE A 89 1.42 4.40 -13.87
CA PHE A 89 2.70 4.07 -14.49
C PHE A 89 2.84 2.56 -14.62
N THR A 90 3.22 2.08 -15.81
CA THR A 90 3.63 0.70 -16.01
C THR A 90 5.13 0.58 -15.81
N ASN A 91 5.57 -0.42 -15.04
CA ASN A 91 6.97 -0.65 -14.68
C ASN A 91 7.27 -2.15 -14.63
N CYS A 92 8.53 -2.50 -14.37
CA CYS A 92 8.95 -3.87 -14.13
C CYS A 92 9.38 -4.03 -12.66
N TRP A 93 8.88 -5.06 -11.98
CA TRP A 93 8.99 -5.26 -10.55
C TRP A 93 9.69 -6.57 -10.20
N ASN A 94 10.60 -6.55 -9.24
CA ASN A 94 11.35 -7.73 -8.80
C ASN A 94 11.53 -7.82 -7.28
N GLN A 95 10.97 -6.87 -6.54
CA GLN A 95 10.98 -6.93 -5.08
C GLN A 95 9.76 -7.75 -4.64
N GLY A 96 9.76 -8.32 -3.43
CA GLY A 96 8.56 -8.98 -2.91
C GLY A 96 7.37 -8.01 -2.88
N MET A 97 6.18 -8.52 -2.56
CA MET A 97 5.06 -7.64 -2.21
C MET A 97 4.81 -7.71 -0.71
N ASP A 98 4.39 -6.58 -0.16
CA ASP A 98 4.05 -6.47 1.26
C ASP A 98 2.60 -6.82 1.52
N GLY A 99 2.31 -7.23 2.76
CA GLY A 99 0.98 -7.60 3.24
C GLY A 99 0.76 -9.11 3.25
N THR A 100 -0.34 -9.53 3.86
CA THR A 100 -0.81 -10.91 3.77
C THR A 100 -1.75 -11.03 2.57
N PRO A 101 -1.46 -11.90 1.58
CA PRO A 101 -2.31 -12.06 0.41
C PRO A 101 -3.73 -12.50 0.78
N GLN A 102 -4.73 -11.79 0.25
CA GLN A 102 -6.14 -12.15 0.37
C GLN A 102 -6.74 -12.39 -1.02
N ALA A 103 -7.04 -13.65 -1.33
CA ALA A 103 -7.63 -14.01 -2.61
C ALA A 103 -9.08 -13.54 -2.72
N LEU A 104 -9.39 -12.87 -3.83
CA LEU A 104 -10.73 -12.46 -4.21
C LEU A 104 -11.31 -13.45 -5.21
N GLN A 105 -12.55 -13.88 -4.96
CA GLN A 105 -13.30 -14.68 -5.92
C GLN A 105 -13.82 -13.78 -7.05
N PRO A 106 -14.07 -14.32 -8.25
CA PRO A 106 -14.70 -13.59 -9.35
C PRO A 106 -15.94 -12.80 -8.89
N GLY A 107 -16.01 -11.53 -9.26
CA GLY A 107 -17.11 -10.63 -8.90
C GLY A 107 -17.02 -10.04 -7.48
N GLN A 108 -16.03 -10.44 -6.67
CA GLN A 108 -15.82 -9.83 -5.36
C GLN A 108 -15.08 -8.50 -5.47
N SER A 109 -15.47 -7.56 -4.61
CA SER A 109 -14.74 -6.31 -4.40
C SER A 109 -14.30 -6.15 -2.95
N ARG A 110 -13.29 -5.32 -2.74
CA ARG A 110 -12.89 -4.81 -1.43
C ARG A 110 -12.65 -3.32 -1.51
N ASN A 111 -13.13 -2.62 -0.50
CA ASN A 111 -12.94 -1.18 -0.35
C ASN A 111 -11.72 -0.91 0.53
N ILE A 112 -10.83 -0.03 0.08
CA ILE A 112 -9.61 0.39 0.77
C ILE A 112 -9.54 1.91 0.76
N GLY A 113 -10.12 2.52 1.79
CA GLY A 113 -10.19 3.98 1.91
C GLY A 113 -10.89 4.61 0.71
N THR A 114 -10.12 5.24 -0.17
CA THR A 114 -10.65 5.97 -1.33
C THR A 114 -10.64 5.15 -2.61
N LYS A 115 -10.04 3.96 -2.58
CA LYS A 115 -9.93 3.06 -3.72
C LYS A 115 -10.67 1.77 -3.45
N SER A 116 -11.05 1.06 -4.49
CA SER A 116 -11.52 -0.31 -4.39
C SER A 116 -10.73 -1.20 -5.35
N VAL A 117 -10.63 -2.47 -5.00
CA VAL A 117 -10.22 -3.52 -5.93
C VAL A 117 -11.43 -4.38 -6.25
N PHE A 118 -11.56 -4.75 -7.51
CA PHE A 118 -12.57 -5.69 -8.00
C PHE A 118 -11.89 -6.82 -8.75
N ALA A 119 -12.20 -8.06 -8.40
CA ALA A 119 -11.77 -9.23 -9.15
C ALA A 119 -12.74 -9.47 -10.30
N ASP A 120 -12.26 -9.28 -11.52
CA ASP A 120 -13.08 -9.55 -12.68
C ASP A 120 -13.26 -11.06 -12.92
N PRO A 121 -14.25 -11.47 -13.72
CA PRO A 121 -14.44 -12.88 -14.06
C PRO A 121 -13.36 -13.49 -14.96
N ALA A 122 -12.54 -12.69 -15.62
CA ALA A 122 -11.45 -13.14 -16.49
C ALA A 122 -10.14 -13.44 -15.72
N GLY A 123 -10.10 -13.13 -14.43
CA GLY A 123 -8.94 -13.36 -13.56
C GLY A 123 -8.07 -12.12 -13.35
N GLY A 124 -8.49 -10.94 -13.78
CA GLY A 124 -7.81 -9.69 -13.49
C GLY A 124 -8.30 -8.98 -12.23
N LEU A 125 -7.57 -7.93 -11.85
CA LEU A 125 -7.89 -7.00 -10.78
C LEU A 125 -8.04 -5.60 -11.35
N VAL A 126 -9.24 -5.03 -11.19
CA VAL A 126 -9.55 -3.64 -11.55
C VAL A 126 -9.37 -2.77 -10.32
N ILE A 127 -8.66 -1.65 -10.46
CA ILE A 127 -8.52 -0.64 -9.42
C ILE A 127 -9.46 0.52 -9.71
N TRP A 128 -10.32 0.83 -8.75
CA TRP A 128 -11.37 1.82 -8.88
C TRP A 128 -11.15 2.99 -7.93
N ASP A 129 -11.39 4.22 -8.38
CA ASP A 129 -11.47 5.40 -7.53
C ASP A 129 -12.91 5.61 -7.06
N ASN A 130 -13.16 5.45 -5.77
CA ASN A 130 -14.48 5.61 -5.20
C ASN A 130 -14.90 7.07 -5.07
N ARG A 131 -13.96 8.03 -5.13
CA ARG A 131 -14.28 9.46 -5.04
C ARG A 131 -14.82 9.99 -6.37
N ASN A 132 -14.17 9.59 -7.46
CA ASN A 132 -14.48 10.09 -8.81
C ASN A 132 -15.25 9.07 -9.66
N PHE A 133 -15.59 7.89 -9.12
CA PHE A 133 -16.32 6.82 -9.79
C PHE A 133 -15.72 6.43 -11.15
N GLN A 134 -14.40 6.21 -11.18
CA GLN A 134 -13.67 5.88 -12.40
C GLN A 134 -12.68 4.74 -12.17
N SER A 135 -12.43 3.96 -13.23
CA SER A 135 -11.38 2.94 -13.24
C SER A 135 -10.02 3.60 -13.37
N LEU A 136 -9.12 3.38 -12.42
CA LEU A 136 -7.75 3.88 -12.47
C LEU A 136 -6.82 2.97 -13.26
N GLY A 137 -7.11 1.67 -13.34
CA GLY A 137 -6.27 0.75 -14.09
C GLY A 137 -6.67 -0.70 -13.89
N TYR A 138 -5.99 -1.54 -14.63
CA TYR A 138 -6.24 -2.97 -14.71
C TYR A 138 -4.94 -3.75 -14.67
N ALA A 139 -4.93 -4.82 -13.88
CA ALA A 139 -3.89 -5.84 -13.88
C ALA A 139 -4.53 -7.18 -14.23
N GLY A 140 -4.22 -7.72 -15.40
CA GLY A 140 -4.81 -8.95 -15.92
C GLY A 140 -3.76 -10.01 -16.24
N THR A 141 -4.23 -11.13 -16.80
CA THR A 141 -3.42 -12.31 -17.12
C THR A 141 -2.54 -12.16 -18.37
N GLY A 142 -2.31 -10.93 -18.82
CA GLY A 142 -1.63 -10.59 -20.07
C GLY A 142 -1.48 -9.10 -20.23
N ASP A 143 -2.46 -8.34 -19.74
CA ASP A 143 -2.51 -6.89 -19.88
C ASP A 143 -2.33 -6.19 -18.55
N LEU A 144 -1.49 -5.15 -18.52
CA LEU A 144 -1.36 -4.20 -17.42
C LEU A 144 -1.43 -2.81 -18.00
N TYR A 145 -2.45 -2.05 -17.62
CA TYR A 145 -2.59 -0.68 -18.09
C TYR A 145 -3.21 0.20 -17.02
N GLY A 146 -2.76 1.45 -16.99
CA GLY A 146 -3.31 2.49 -16.17
C GLY A 146 -4.08 3.49 -17.02
N PHE A 147 -5.07 4.13 -16.41
CA PHE A 147 -5.77 5.27 -16.97
C PHE A 147 -5.35 6.52 -16.20
N SER A 148 -4.56 7.37 -16.83
CA SER A 148 -4.22 8.67 -16.28
C SER A 148 -5.26 9.69 -16.72
N PHE A 149 -6.09 10.15 -15.79
CA PHE A 149 -7.00 11.27 -16.02
C PHE A 149 -6.33 12.55 -15.53
N THR A 150 -5.83 13.37 -16.45
CA THR A 150 -5.53 14.76 -16.12
C THR A 150 -6.85 15.42 -15.75
N SER A 151 -7.01 15.78 -14.47
CA SER A 151 -8.10 16.64 -14.05
C SER A 151 -7.95 17.97 -14.79
N GLY A 152 -8.61 18.11 -15.93
CA GLY A 152 -8.76 19.39 -16.60
C GLY A 152 -9.54 20.28 -15.66
N SER A 153 -8.85 21.20 -14.99
CA SER A 153 -9.49 22.38 -14.42
C SER A 153 -10.04 23.17 -15.61
N SER A 154 -11.28 22.93 -15.99
CA SER A 154 -12.04 23.84 -16.84
C SER A 154 -12.21 25.13 -16.04
N GLY A 155 -11.28 26.06 -16.22
CA GLY A 155 -11.37 27.42 -15.72
C GLY A 155 -12.65 28.05 -16.24
N SER A 156 -13.46 28.54 -15.30
CA SER A 156 -14.60 29.43 -15.56
C SER A 156 -14.11 30.82 -15.95
#